data_AF-D3BTS8-F1
#
_entry.id   AF-D3BTS8-F1
#
_cell.length_a   1.000
_cell.length_b   1.000
_cell.length_c   1.000
_cell.angle_alpha   90.00
_cell.angle_beta   90.00
_cell.angle_gamma   90.00
#
_symmetry.space_group_name_H-M   'P 1'
#
loop_
_entity.id
_entity.type
_entity.pdbx_description
1 polymer ?
#
loop_
_entity_poly.entity_id
_entity_poly.type
_entity_poly.pdbx_seq_one_letter_code
_entity_poly.pdbx_strand_id
1 'polypeptide(L)'
;MTSLTETRYIVKNLYKQLLYLGRISFLGVENVRNKAKPQFMANAHLTDLNEINQCIERTRYVIKEVEAMHRFHKYRTLKKAYDPEFQKINDQFDIEKFTLYNNNNNSNNNNNSKQ
;
A
#
# COMPACT_ATOMS: atom_id res chain seq x y z
N MET A 1 25.81 -4.18 -19.74
CA MET A 1 26.11 -3.19 -18.69
C MET A 1 25.43 -1.89 -19.09
N THR A 2 24.39 -1.47 -18.38
CA THR A 2 23.69 -0.20 -18.63
C THR A 2 24.60 0.96 -18.26
N SER A 3 24.60 2.01 -19.08
CA SER A 3 25.40 3.20 -18.83
C SER A 3 24.74 4.13 -17.79
N LEU A 4 25.53 4.96 -17.11
CA LEU A 4 25.03 5.93 -16.12
C LEU A 4 23.98 6.91 -16.68
N THR A 5 24.01 7.18 -17.98
CA THR A 5 23.03 8.03 -18.66
C THR A 5 21.69 7.32 -18.84
N GLU A 6 21.72 6.04 -19.21
CA GLU A 6 20.53 5.19 -19.32
C GLU A 6 19.82 5.01 -17.98
N THR A 7 20.57 4.77 -16.90
CA THR A 7 19.98 4.58 -15.57
C THR A 7 19.25 5.82 -15.07
N ARG A 8 19.76 7.03 -15.33
CA ARG A 8 19.05 8.29 -15.02
C ARG A 8 17.70 8.40 -15.72
N TYR A 9 17.62 7.98 -16.98
CA TYR A 9 16.36 7.97 -17.72
C TYR A 9 15.37 6.98 -17.12
N ILE A 10 15.84 5.77 -16.79
CA ILE A 10 15.03 4.72 -16.17
C ILE A 10 14.47 5.19 -14.82
N VAL A 11 15.30 5.78 -13.95
CA VAL A 11 14.89 6.30 -12.64
C VAL A 11 13.82 7.39 -12.78
N LYS A 12 14.00 8.34 -13.71
CA LYS A 12 13.00 9.37 -13.99
C LYS A 12 11.68 8.76 -14.46
N ASN A 13 11.73 7.73 -15.30
CA ASN A 13 10.54 7.05 -15.79
C ASN A 13 9.81 6.30 -14.66
N LEU A 14 10.54 5.58 -13.81
CA LEU A 14 9.98 4.89 -12.66
C LEU A 14 9.28 5.85 -11.69
N TYR A 15 9.88 7.01 -11.43
CA TYR A 15 9.24 8.03 -10.60
C TYR A 15 7.92 8.54 -11.20
N LYS A 16 7.89 8.78 -12.52
CA LYS A 16 6.66 9.17 -13.23
C LYS A 16 5.59 8.07 -13.19
N GLN A 17 6.00 6.81 -13.39
CA GLN A 17 5.09 5.66 -13.30
C GLN A 17 4.46 5.56 -11.91
N LEU A 18 5.26 5.73 -10.85
CA LEU A 18 4.75 5.69 -9.48
C LEU A 18 3.74 6.81 -9.21
N LEU A 19 4.01 8.03 -9.66
CA LEU A 19 3.06 9.14 -9.55
C LEU A 19 1.78 8.90 -10.36
N TYR A 20 1.89 8.31 -11.55
CA TYR A 20 0.73 7.91 -12.35
C TYR A 20 -0.10 6.84 -11.63
N LEU A 21 0.54 5.84 -11.02
CA LEU A 21 -0.15 4.85 -10.19
C LEU A 21 -0.89 5.50 -9.02
N GLY A 22 -0.30 6.53 -8.40
CA GLY A 22 -0.99 7.33 -7.39
C GLY A 22 -2.28 8.00 -7.91
N ARG A 23 -2.37 8.36 -9.20
CA ARG A 23 -3.57 8.98 -9.79
C ARG A 23 -4.72 7.99 -9.97
N ILE A 24 -4.39 6.76 -10.36
CA ILE A 24 -5.38 5.73 -10.69
C ILE A 24 -5.70 4.81 -9.50
N SER A 25 -4.78 4.70 -8.54
CA SER A 25 -4.90 3.80 -7.40
C SER A 25 -5.76 4.39 -6.29
N PHE A 26 -6.27 3.53 -5.41
CA PHE A 26 -7.08 3.91 -4.25
C PHE A 26 -6.31 4.74 -3.22
N LEU A 27 -4.97 4.74 -3.29
CA LEU A 27 -4.10 5.46 -2.35
C LEU A 27 -4.03 6.97 -2.62
N GLY A 28 -4.23 7.42 -3.86
CA GLY A 28 -4.10 8.83 -4.24
C GLY A 28 -2.64 9.31 -4.47
N VAL A 29 -2.51 10.39 -5.25
CA VAL A 29 -1.21 10.90 -5.74
C VAL A 29 -0.33 11.40 -4.62
N GLU A 30 -0.88 12.19 -3.70
CA GLU A 30 -0.12 12.81 -2.61
C GLU A 30 0.48 11.75 -1.67
N ASN A 31 -0.27 10.70 -1.35
CA ASN A 31 0.23 9.60 -0.52
C ASN A 31 1.44 8.90 -1.16
N VAL A 32 1.37 8.63 -2.47
CA VAL A 32 2.48 8.01 -3.20
C VAL A 32 3.66 8.98 -3.31
N ARG A 33 3.41 10.25 -3.64
CA ARG A 33 4.43 11.29 -3.75
C ARG A 33 5.20 11.48 -2.44
N ASN A 34 4.49 11.58 -1.32
CA ASN A 34 5.07 11.82 0.01
C ASN A 34 5.98 10.68 0.47
N LYS A 35 5.68 9.44 0.06
CA LYS A 35 6.53 8.27 0.37
C LYS A 35 7.68 8.09 -0.61
N ALA A 36 7.44 8.33 -1.90
CA ALA A 36 8.43 8.09 -2.93
C ALA A 36 9.49 9.18 -3.00
N LYS A 37 9.07 10.45 -3.02
CA LYS A 37 9.99 11.60 -3.16
C LYS A 37 11.19 11.54 -2.20
N PRO A 38 11.03 11.34 -0.87
CA PRO A 38 12.17 11.30 0.03
C PRO A 38 13.14 10.15 -0.27
N GLN A 39 12.64 8.98 -0.68
CA GLN A 39 13.48 7.81 -0.99
C GLN A 39 14.32 8.05 -2.25
N PHE A 40 13.74 8.64 -3.29
CA PHE A 40 14.48 8.99 -4.50
C PHE A 40 15.52 10.09 -4.24
N MET A 41 15.22 11.04 -3.35
CA MET A 41 16.17 12.09 -2.97
C MET A 41 17.31 11.55 -2.10
N ALA A 42 17.03 10.64 -1.18
CA ALA A 42 18.04 9.99 -0.35
C ALA A 42 19.09 9.27 -1.21
N ASN A 43 18.66 8.60 -2.29
CA ASN A 43 19.54 7.82 -3.16
C ASN A 43 20.08 8.62 -4.37
N ALA A 44 19.86 9.93 -4.44
CA ALA A 44 20.23 10.74 -5.61
C ALA A 44 21.76 10.91 -5.78
N HIS A 45 22.53 10.72 -4.71
CA HIS A 45 23.98 10.88 -4.69
C HIS A 45 24.74 9.60 -5.08
N LEU A 46 24.04 8.48 -5.27
CA LEU A 46 24.66 7.20 -5.62
C LEU A 46 25.30 7.28 -7.02
N THR A 47 26.56 6.85 -7.10
CA THR A 47 27.34 6.79 -8.35
C THR A 47 27.67 5.38 -8.78
N ASP A 48 27.56 4.39 -7.88
CA ASP A 48 27.79 2.99 -8.22
C ASP A 48 26.62 2.40 -9.01
N LEU A 49 26.94 1.73 -10.13
CA LEU A 49 25.96 1.13 -11.02
C LEU A 49 25.23 -0.04 -10.36
N ASN A 50 25.90 -0.83 -9.51
CA ASN A 50 25.28 -1.98 -8.87
C ASN A 50 24.20 -1.55 -7.87
N GLU A 51 24.52 -0.59 -7.00
CA GLU A 51 23.56 -0.01 -6.05
C GLU A 51 22.37 0.67 -6.75
N ILE A 52 22.61 1.41 -7.83
CA ILE A 52 21.54 2.01 -8.64
C ILE A 52 20.62 0.94 -9.21
N ASN A 53 21.17 -0.16 -9.74
CA ASN A 53 20.38 -1.24 -10.30
C ASN A 53 19.53 -1.94 -9.23
N GLN A 54 20.06 -2.13 -8.01
CA GLN A 54 19.29 -2.67 -6.88
C GLN A 54 18.11 -1.75 -6.51
N CYS A 55 18.34 -0.43 -6.48
CA CYS A 55 17.28 0.55 -6.23
C CYS A 55 16.20 0.53 -7.33
N ILE A 56 16.61 0.39 -8.59
CA ILE A 56 15.71 0.25 -9.74
C ILE A 56 14.82 -0.99 -9.59
N GLU A 57 15.43 -2.15 -9.30
CA GLU A 57 14.68 -3.41 -9.11
C GLU A 57 13.70 -3.33 -7.95
N ARG A 58 14.14 -2.77 -6.80
CA ARG A 58 13.26 -2.53 -5.65
C ARG A 58 12.08 -1.63 -6.02
N THR A 59 12.31 -0.58 -6.80
CA THR A 59 11.25 0.33 -7.25
C THR A 59 10.26 -0.37 -8.18
N ARG A 60 10.75 -1.20 -9.11
CA ARG A 60 9.90 -2.02 -9.99
C ARG A 60 9.03 -3.00 -9.21
N TYR A 61 9.57 -3.58 -8.14
CA TYR A 61 8.82 -4.45 -7.25
C TYR A 61 7.68 -3.69 -6.58
N VAL A 62 7.96 -2.52 -5.97
CA VAL A 62 6.93 -1.68 -5.34
C VAL A 62 5.83 -1.26 -6.32
N ILE A 63 6.19 -0.93 -7.56
CA ILE A 63 5.21 -0.65 -8.62
C ILE A 63 4.22 -1.81 -8.79
N LYS A 64 4.72 -3.04 -8.91
CA LYS A 64 3.89 -4.24 -9.06
C LYS A 64 3.00 -4.49 -7.84
N GLU A 65 3.51 -4.24 -6.63
CA GLU A 65 2.71 -4.35 -5.41
C GLU A 65 1.54 -3.37 -5.38
N VAL A 66 1.80 -2.10 -5.75
CA VAL A 66 0.74 -1.07 -5.81
C VAL A 66 -0.31 -1.43 -6.84
N GLU A 67 0.09 -1.93 -8.01
CA GLU A 67 -0.84 -2.42 -9.04
C GLU A 67 -1.66 -3.61 -8.56
N ALA A 68 -1.02 -4.58 -7.90
CA ALA A 68 -1.70 -5.75 -7.34
C ALA A 68 -2.73 -5.33 -6.27
N MET A 69 -2.34 -4.45 -5.35
CA MET A 69 -3.25 -3.92 -4.32
C MET A 69 -4.42 -3.15 -4.93
N HIS A 70 -4.19 -2.36 -5.97
CA HIS A 70 -5.28 -1.70 -6.69
C HIS A 70 -6.25 -2.72 -7.30
N ARG A 71 -5.76 -3.77 -7.96
CA ARG A 71 -6.60 -4.85 -8.50
C ARG A 71 -7.39 -5.57 -7.41
N PHE A 72 -6.77 -5.87 -6.27
CA PHE A 72 -7.48 -6.50 -5.14
C PHE A 72 -8.56 -5.58 -4.55
N HIS A 73 -8.27 -4.29 -4.40
CA HIS A 73 -9.26 -3.33 -3.93
C HIS A 73 -10.47 -3.25 -4.89
N LYS A 74 -10.21 -3.20 -6.20
CA LYS A 74 -11.27 -3.22 -7.22
C LYS A 74 -12.06 -4.53 -7.20
N TYR A 75 -11.39 -5.67 -7.11
CA TYR A 75 -12.05 -6.97 -7.02
C TYR A 75 -12.95 -7.07 -5.78
N ARG A 76 -12.46 -6.65 -4.60
CA ARG A 76 -13.25 -6.62 -3.36
C ARG A 76 -14.48 -5.74 -3.51
N THR A 77 -14.34 -4.57 -4.11
CA THR A 77 -15.45 -3.64 -4.34
C THR A 77 -16.50 -4.24 -5.27
N LEU A 78 -16.08 -4.85 -6.38
CA LEU A 78 -16.99 -5.52 -7.32
C LEU A 78 -17.68 -6.72 -6.67
N LYS A 79 -16.92 -7.58 -5.97
CA LYS A 79 -17.49 -8.73 -5.28
C LYS A 79 -18.53 -8.31 -4.26
N LYS A 80 -18.26 -7.24 -3.50
CA LYS A 80 -19.24 -6.65 -2.57
C LYS A 80 -20.54 -6.21 -3.26
N ALA A 81 -20.44 -5.61 -4.44
CA ALA A 81 -21.58 -5.06 -5.16
C ALA A 81 -22.45 -6.14 -5.84
N TYR A 82 -21.85 -7.26 -6.28
CA TYR A 82 -22.53 -8.24 -7.14
C TYR A 82 -22.74 -9.62 -6.49
N ASP A 83 -22.14 -9.90 -5.32
CA ASP A 83 -22.24 -11.18 -4.62
C ASP A 83 -22.92 -10.99 -3.25
N PRO A 84 -24.26 -11.20 -3.17
CA PRO A 84 -25.02 -11.04 -1.93
C PRO A 84 -24.59 -12.00 -0.81
N GLU A 85 -24.06 -13.18 -1.15
CA GLU A 85 -23.56 -14.15 -0.18
C GLU A 85 -22.25 -13.67 0.44
N PHE A 86 -21.35 -13.12 -0.39
CA PHE A 86 -20.14 -12.46 0.09
C PHE A 86 -20.44 -11.25 1.00
N GLN A 87 -21.52 -10.51 0.71
CA GLN A 87 -21.95 -9.40 1.56
C GLN A 87 -22.41 -9.87 2.95
N LYS A 88 -23.25 -10.93 3.01
CA LYS A 88 -23.68 -11.53 4.28
C LYS A 88 -22.50 -11.99 5.15
N ILE A 89 -21.52 -12.63 4.52
CA ILE A 89 -20.30 -13.09 5.20
C ILE A 89 -19.50 -11.90 5.77
N ASN A 90 -19.29 -10.84 4.99
CA ASN A 90 -18.59 -9.64 5.48
C ASN A 90 -19.34 -8.98 6.65
N ASP A 91 -20.67 -8.85 6.55
CA ASP A 91 -21.49 -8.24 7.59
C ASP A 91 -21.45 -9.07 8.89
N GLN A 92 -21.45 -10.40 8.79
CA GLN A 92 -21.25 -11.32 9.91
C GLN A 92 -19.89 -11.10 10.60
N PHE A 93 -18.80 -11.00 9.82
CA PHE A 93 -17.46 -10.76 10.36
C PHE A 93 -17.36 -9.42 11.11
N ASP A 94 -17.99 -8.35 10.60
CA ASP A 94 -17.99 -7.05 11.27
C ASP A 94 -18.75 -7.07 12.61
N ILE A 95 -19.86 -7.81 12.68
CA ILE A 95 -20.63 -8.03 13.92
C ILE A 95 -19.80 -8.79 14.96
N GLU A 96 -19.13 -9.88 14.57
CA GLU A 96 -18.26 -10.65 15.47
C GLU A 96 -17.11 -9.78 16.03
N LYS A 97 -16.51 -8.95 15.18
CA LYS A 97 -15.43 -8.06 15.61
C LYS A 97 -15.92 -6.98 16.60
N PHE A 98 -17.10 -6.41 16.37
CA PHE A 98 -17.73 -5.44 17.27
C PHE A 98 -18.10 -6.07 18.62
N THR A 99 -18.68 -7.27 18.61
CA THR A 99 -19.06 -7.99 19.83
C THR A 99 -17.83 -8.42 20.65
N LEU A 100 -16.77 -8.93 20.03
CA LEU A 100 -15.49 -9.23 20.69
C LEU A 100 -14.87 -7.98 21.34
N TYR A 101 -14.89 -6.84 20.64
CA TYR A 101 -14.36 -5.58 21.17
C TYR A 101 -15.16 -5.09 22.40
N ASN A 102 -16.50 -5.12 22.34
CA ASN A 102 -17.35 -4.71 23.46
C ASN A 102 -17.24 -5.64 24.68
N ASN A 103 -17.12 -6.96 24.46
CA ASN A 103 -16.99 -7.93 25.55
C ASN A 103 -15.68 -7.79 26.34
N ASN A 104 -14.58 -7.43 25.65
CA ASN A 104 -13.28 -7.17 26.29
C ASN A 104 -13.28 -5.86 27.11
N ASN A 105 -14.00 -4.83 26.66
CA ASN A 105 -14.12 -3.57 27.40
C ASN A 105 -15.00 -3.72 28.65
N ASN A 106 -16.04 -4.55 28.60
CA ASN A 106 -16.91 -4.80 29.76
C ASN A 106 -16.26 -5.67 30.84
N SER A 107 -15.33 -6.57 30.49
CA SER A 107 -14.61 -7.39 31.49
C SER A 107 -13.59 -6.59 32.31
N ASN A 108 -13.06 -5.48 31.79
CA ASN A 108 -12.07 -4.66 32.48
C ASN A 108 -12.67 -3.67 33.50
N ASN A 109 -13.98 -3.39 33.44
CA ASN A 109 -14.64 -2.45 34.34
C ASN A 109 -15.21 -3.08 35.63
N ASN A 110 -15.27 -4.42 35.71
CA ASN A 110 -15.83 -5.12 36.88
C ASN A 110 -14.79 -5.46 37.98
N ASN A 111 -13.52 -5.07 37.81
CA ASN A 111 -12.46 -5.34 38.78
C ASN A 111 -12.10 -4.16 39.70
N ASN A 112 -12.76 -3.00 39.55
CA ASN A 112 -12.46 -1.77 40.31
C ASN A 112 -13.51 -1.36 41.36
N SER A 113 -14.47 -2.24 41.68
CA SER A 113 -15.58 -1.95 42.61
C SER A 113 -15.57 -2.79 43.90
N LYS A 114 -14.39 -3.18 44.38
CA LYS A 114 -14.19 -3.67 45.76
C LYS A 114 -13.02 -2.94 46.42
N GLN A 115 -13.28 -1.74 46.91
CA GLN A 115 -12.59 -1.14 48.05
C GLN A 115 -13.61 -0.91 49.15
#